data_AF-A0AAN7EQE0-F1
#
_entry.id   AF-A0AAN7EQE0-F1
#
_cell.length_a   1.000
_cell.length_b   1.000
_cell.length_c   1.000
_cell.angle_alpha   90.00
_cell.angle_beta   90.00
_cell.angle_gamma   90.00
#
_symmetry.space_group_name_H-M   'P 1'
#
loop_
_entity.id
_entity.type
_entity.pdbx_description
1 polymer ?
#
loop_
_entity_poly.entity_id
_entity_poly.type
_entity_poly.pdbx_seq_one_letter_code
_entity_poly.pdbx_strand_id
1 'polypeptide(L)'
;MAISCFSLTSLSKIPKPTFPKATILTPPAISPKPHLKFNPIFKPSTLSLFLPIQKNPKTHFRTRFESHICCLFTGIVEEVGEIKQLGIAEDGGFDMRIAAKTVLEGVNLGDSIAVNGTCLTVAEFDTQLSEFTVGLAPETLRKTSLIELGPGSLVNLERAVQPTSRMGGHFVQGHVDGTGEIVSKEPEGDSLWIKVKTGKELLKYIVPKGFIAVDGTSLTVVDVFDDEECFNFMLVAYTQEKVVIPLKNVGQKVNLEVDILGKYVERLLSSGFVDSIKSS
;
A
#
# COMPACT_ATOMS: atom_id res chain seq x y z
N MET A 1 -35.62 -27.30 50.67
CA MET A 1 -37.09 -27.20 50.39
C MET A 1 -37.23 -26.29 49.19
N ALA A 2 -37.31 -26.82 47.97
CA ALA A 2 -38.49 -27.40 47.31
C ALA A 2 -39.44 -26.34 46.70
N ILE A 3 -39.49 -26.32 45.35
CA ILE A 3 -40.69 -26.28 44.47
C ILE A 3 -41.52 -24.95 44.51
N SER A 4 -42.07 -24.31 43.47
CA SER A 4 -42.44 -24.59 42.06
C SER A 4 -42.82 -23.30 41.32
N CYS A 5 -42.69 -23.34 39.99
CA CYS A 5 -43.55 -22.82 38.91
C CYS A 5 -44.65 -21.78 39.19
N PHE A 6 -44.71 -20.76 38.33
CA PHE A 6 -45.93 -20.41 37.58
C PHE A 6 -45.57 -19.85 36.19
N SER A 7 -46.25 -20.39 35.18
CA SER A 7 -46.30 -19.95 33.77
C SER A 7 -47.44 -18.96 33.60
N LEU A 8 -47.32 -17.98 32.68
CA LEU A 8 -48.37 -17.59 31.71
C LEU A 8 -47.95 -16.39 30.81
N THR A 9 -47.81 -16.70 29.52
CA THR A 9 -48.31 -15.97 28.33
C THR A 9 -48.18 -14.45 28.20
N SER A 10 -47.49 -14.00 27.15
CA SER A 10 -48.05 -13.19 26.04
C SER A 10 -46.93 -12.77 25.07
N LEU A 11 -46.92 -13.34 23.85
CA LEU A 11 -46.02 -12.98 22.75
C LEU A 11 -46.77 -12.06 21.77
N SER A 12 -46.46 -10.76 21.80
CA SER A 12 -46.93 -9.79 20.81
C SER A 12 -46.06 -9.84 19.55
N LYS A 13 -46.71 -10.12 18.42
CA LYS A 13 -46.16 -10.13 17.05
C LYS A 13 -45.66 -8.74 16.62
N ILE A 14 -44.46 -8.69 16.04
CA ILE A 14 -43.96 -7.57 15.23
C ILE A 14 -43.97 -8.01 13.75
N PRO A 15 -44.50 -7.21 12.80
CA PRO A 15 -44.65 -7.63 11.40
C PRO A 15 -43.36 -7.46 10.58
N LYS A 16 -43.09 -8.41 9.67
CA LYS A 16 -41.99 -8.37 8.69
C LYS A 16 -42.34 -7.47 7.49
N PRO A 17 -41.39 -6.71 6.94
CA PRO A 17 -41.61 -5.94 5.70
C PRO A 17 -41.53 -6.83 4.46
N THR A 18 -42.49 -6.65 3.55
CA THR A 18 -42.59 -7.25 2.22
C THR A 18 -41.86 -6.39 1.17
N PHE A 19 -40.97 -7.00 0.39
CA PHE A 19 -40.36 -6.40 -0.80
C PHE A 19 -41.14 -6.77 -2.08
N PRO A 20 -41.37 -5.84 -3.03
CA PRO A 20 -42.05 -6.14 -4.29
C PRO A 20 -41.13 -6.84 -5.29
N LYS A 21 -41.68 -7.84 -5.99
CA LYS A 21 -41.04 -8.60 -7.07
C LYS A 21 -40.84 -7.72 -8.31
N ALA A 22 -39.61 -7.69 -8.83
CA ALA A 22 -39.28 -7.10 -10.13
C ALA A 22 -39.61 -8.08 -11.28
N THR A 23 -40.33 -7.56 -12.28
CA THR A 23 -40.77 -8.25 -13.49
C THR A 23 -39.62 -8.33 -14.50
N ILE A 24 -39.31 -9.53 -14.95
CA ILE A 24 -38.33 -9.84 -16.01
C ILE A 24 -38.99 -9.57 -17.37
N LEU A 25 -38.47 -8.60 -18.13
CA LEU A 25 -38.79 -8.38 -19.54
C LEU A 25 -37.65 -8.92 -20.40
N THR A 26 -37.98 -9.90 -21.23
CA THR A 26 -37.13 -10.53 -22.25
C THR A 26 -36.94 -9.62 -23.47
N PRO A 27 -35.76 -9.62 -24.11
CA PRO A 27 -35.54 -8.91 -25.37
C PRO A 27 -36.04 -9.73 -26.59
N PRO A 28 -36.55 -9.09 -27.66
CA PRO A 28 -36.98 -9.81 -28.86
C PRO A 28 -35.84 -10.05 -29.86
N ALA A 29 -36.08 -11.07 -30.70
CA ALA A 29 -35.16 -11.71 -31.64
C ALA A 29 -34.79 -10.88 -32.89
N ILE A 30 -33.61 -11.17 -33.43
CA ILE A 30 -33.06 -10.67 -34.70
C ILE A 30 -33.42 -11.66 -35.84
N SER A 31 -33.86 -11.14 -36.99
CA SER A 31 -34.03 -11.88 -38.25
C SER A 31 -33.35 -11.14 -39.44
N PRO A 32 -33.07 -11.79 -40.58
CA PRO A 32 -31.86 -11.53 -41.39
C PRO A 32 -32.06 -10.75 -42.72
N LYS A 33 -30.97 -10.08 -43.14
CA LYS A 33 -30.47 -9.66 -44.48
C LYS A 33 -31.44 -9.38 -45.66
N PRO A 34 -31.03 -8.49 -46.58
CA PRO A 34 -30.68 -9.03 -47.90
C PRO A 34 -29.41 -8.44 -48.56
N HIS A 35 -29.02 -9.17 -49.60
CA HIS A 35 -27.84 -9.07 -50.46
C HIS A 35 -27.82 -7.85 -51.37
N LEU A 36 -26.61 -7.39 -51.73
CA LEU A 36 -26.33 -6.75 -53.01
C LEU A 36 -25.08 -7.38 -53.64
N LYS A 37 -25.29 -7.96 -54.83
CA LYS A 37 -24.27 -8.54 -55.73
C LYS A 37 -23.80 -7.43 -56.68
N PHE A 38 -22.51 -7.39 -57.04
CA PHE A 38 -22.06 -7.01 -58.39
C PHE A 38 -20.65 -7.56 -58.66
N ASN A 39 -20.49 -8.17 -59.83
CA ASN A 39 -19.30 -8.59 -60.56
C ASN A 39 -19.55 -8.11 -62.02
N PRO A 40 -18.61 -8.12 -62.99
CA PRO A 40 -17.14 -7.95 -62.97
C PRO A 40 -16.69 -6.94 -64.07
N ILE A 41 -15.39 -6.95 -64.41
CA ILE A 41 -14.76 -6.46 -65.67
C ILE A 41 -14.28 -4.99 -65.66
N PHE A 42 -12.95 -4.78 -65.66
CA PHE A 42 -12.18 -4.06 -66.69
C PHE A 42 -10.68 -4.03 -66.34
N LYS A 43 -9.85 -4.62 -67.21
CA LYS A 43 -8.44 -4.24 -67.50
C LYS A 43 -8.47 -3.54 -68.87
N PRO A 44 -7.52 -2.70 -69.31
CA PRO A 44 -6.08 -2.73 -68.99
C PRO A 44 -5.38 -1.35 -68.84
N SER A 45 -4.07 -1.42 -68.60
CA SER A 45 -3.00 -0.50 -69.08
C SER A 45 -2.12 0.19 -68.02
N THR A 46 -0.82 -0.13 -68.18
CA THR A 46 0.39 0.70 -68.03
C THR A 46 0.80 1.28 -66.68
N LEU A 47 1.99 0.82 -66.27
CA LEU A 47 3.08 1.54 -65.58
C LEU A 47 2.71 2.54 -64.49
N SER A 48 2.99 2.18 -63.24
CA SER A 48 3.63 3.11 -62.31
C SER A 48 4.36 2.39 -61.19
N LEU A 49 5.42 3.06 -60.76
CA LEU A 49 6.48 2.72 -59.82
C LEU A 49 6.12 1.78 -58.66
N PHE A 50 7.03 0.85 -58.40
CA PHE A 50 7.20 0.18 -57.13
C PHE A 50 7.38 1.18 -55.98
N LEU A 51 6.39 1.25 -55.11
CA LEU A 51 6.50 1.76 -53.73
C LEU A 51 5.89 0.67 -52.83
N PRO A 52 6.64 0.04 -51.91
CA PRO A 52 6.02 -0.86 -50.97
C PRO A 52 5.24 -0.05 -49.94
N ILE A 53 3.94 -0.32 -49.88
CA ILE A 53 3.02 0.06 -48.81
C ILE A 53 3.62 -0.44 -47.49
N GLN A 54 4.11 0.47 -46.65
CA GLN A 54 4.44 0.17 -45.26
C GLN A 54 3.14 -0.18 -44.54
N LYS A 55 2.95 -1.48 -44.27
CA LYS A 55 2.05 -1.94 -43.20
C LYS A 55 2.54 -1.31 -41.91
N ASN A 56 1.77 -0.39 -41.32
CA ASN A 56 1.94 0.02 -39.94
C ASN A 56 1.82 -1.22 -39.04
N PRO A 57 2.90 -1.68 -38.36
CA PRO A 57 2.72 -2.56 -37.24
C PRO A 57 2.21 -1.68 -36.09
N LYS A 58 1.01 -2.00 -35.58
CA LYS A 58 0.60 -1.56 -34.24
C LYS A 58 1.66 -2.08 -33.27
N THR A 59 2.58 -1.21 -32.87
CA THR A 59 3.51 -1.48 -31.79
C THR A 59 2.70 -1.47 -30.50
N HIS A 60 2.22 -2.64 -30.10
CA HIS A 60 1.93 -2.90 -28.70
C HIS A 60 3.26 -2.78 -27.97
N PHE A 61 3.56 -1.57 -27.47
CA PHE A 61 4.57 -1.36 -26.44
C PHE A 61 4.02 -2.00 -25.17
N ARG A 62 4.19 -3.32 -25.06
CA ARG A 62 4.06 -4.03 -23.81
C ARG A 62 5.41 -3.87 -23.13
N THR A 63 5.61 -2.73 -22.46
CA THR A 63 6.68 -2.61 -21.48
C THR A 63 6.41 -3.67 -20.43
N ARG A 64 7.18 -4.75 -20.51
CA ARG A 64 7.29 -5.72 -19.44
C ARG A 64 8.02 -4.97 -18.33
N PHE A 65 7.27 -4.36 -17.41
CA PHE A 65 7.81 -3.92 -16.14
C PHE A 65 8.27 -5.20 -15.43
N GLU A 66 9.55 -5.54 -15.61
CA GLU A 66 10.26 -6.40 -14.68
C GLU A 66 10.34 -5.60 -13.37
N SER A 67 9.34 -5.80 -12.52
CA SER A 67 9.26 -5.23 -11.18
C SER A 67 10.30 -5.89 -10.27
N HIS A 68 11.56 -5.60 -10.52
CA HIS A 68 12.59 -5.68 -9.51
C HIS A 68 12.76 -4.27 -8.95
N ILE A 69 11.83 -3.87 -8.08
CA ILE A 69 12.03 -2.70 -7.22
C ILE A 69 13.20 -3.06 -6.31
N CYS A 70 14.39 -2.59 -6.68
CA CYS A 70 15.63 -2.71 -5.90
C CYS A 70 15.86 -1.39 -5.16
N CYS A 71 14.83 -0.90 -4.48
CA CYS A 71 14.90 0.35 -3.75
C CYS A 71 14.89 0.00 -2.27
N LEU A 72 16.00 0.32 -1.61
CA LEU A 72 16.15 0.24 -0.17
C LEU A 72 16.01 1.63 0.42
N PHE A 73 15.58 1.67 1.67
CA PHE A 73 15.43 2.85 2.51
C PHE A 73 16.13 2.56 3.85
N THR A 74 16.24 3.57 4.68
CA THR A 74 16.89 3.48 5.99
C THR A 74 15.89 3.62 7.15
N GLY A 75 14.68 4.10 6.84
CA GLY A 75 13.68 4.49 7.82
C GLY A 75 14.00 5.83 8.49
N ILE A 76 14.87 6.64 7.90
CA ILE A 76 15.17 7.99 8.38
C ILE A 76 14.36 8.95 7.52
N VAL A 77 13.21 9.37 8.06
CA VAL A 77 12.28 10.29 7.38
C VAL A 77 13.00 11.60 7.08
N GLU A 78 12.96 12.01 5.81
CA GLU A 78 13.62 13.23 5.32
C GLU A 78 12.72 14.46 5.47
N GLU A 79 11.42 14.29 5.23
CA GLU A 79 10.43 15.34 5.42
C GLU A 79 9.02 14.79 5.65
N VAL A 80 8.13 15.68 6.11
CA VAL A 80 6.69 15.44 6.15
C VAL A 80 6.04 16.17 4.98
N GLY A 81 5.44 15.41 4.07
CA GLY A 81 4.66 15.94 2.95
C GLY A 81 3.17 16.05 3.27
N GLU A 82 2.41 16.64 2.34
CA GLU A 82 0.97 16.83 2.43
C GLU A 82 0.26 16.23 1.22
N ILE A 83 -0.74 15.38 1.43
CA ILE A 83 -1.58 14.86 0.36
C ILE A 83 -2.43 16.00 -0.22
N LYS A 84 -2.28 16.29 -1.51
CA LYS A 84 -3.08 17.30 -2.21
C LYS A 84 -4.31 16.71 -2.84
N GLN A 85 -4.18 15.50 -3.39
CA GLN A 85 -5.25 14.78 -4.05
C GLN A 85 -5.00 13.29 -3.97
N LEU A 86 -6.07 12.50 -3.90
CA LEU A 86 -6.01 11.06 -4.10
C LEU A 86 -7.34 10.55 -4.68
N GLY A 87 -7.30 9.49 -5.47
CA GLY A 87 -8.52 8.89 -6.02
C GLY A 87 -8.27 8.04 -7.26
N ILE A 88 -9.38 7.55 -7.83
CA ILE A 88 -9.35 6.77 -9.07
C ILE A 88 -9.00 7.71 -10.24
N ALA A 89 -7.94 7.35 -10.97
CA ALA A 89 -7.50 8.04 -12.18
C ALA A 89 -8.32 7.64 -13.40
N GLU A 90 -8.20 8.39 -14.50
CA GLU A 90 -8.98 8.16 -15.74
C GLU A 90 -8.71 6.79 -16.38
N ASP A 91 -7.51 6.24 -16.18
CA ASP A 91 -7.10 4.92 -16.67
C ASP A 91 -7.56 3.76 -15.76
N GLY A 92 -8.25 4.08 -14.66
CA GLY A 92 -8.71 3.12 -13.65
C GLY A 92 -7.68 2.78 -12.57
N GLY A 93 -6.50 3.41 -12.59
CA GLY A 93 -5.53 3.38 -11.49
C GLY A 93 -6.01 4.14 -10.25
N PHE A 94 -5.24 4.07 -9.16
CA PHE A 94 -5.46 4.93 -7.99
C PHE A 94 -4.22 5.79 -7.79
N ASP A 95 -4.36 7.10 -7.94
CA ASP A 95 -3.25 8.04 -7.86
C ASP A 95 -3.29 8.83 -6.56
N MET A 96 -2.11 9.23 -6.11
CA MET A 96 -1.92 10.09 -4.95
C MET A 96 -0.93 11.19 -5.32
N ARG A 97 -1.38 12.45 -5.23
CA ARG A 97 -0.54 13.64 -5.42
C ARG A 97 -0.15 14.22 -4.08
N ILE A 98 1.13 14.48 -3.89
CA ILE A 98 1.74 14.84 -2.62
C ILE A 98 2.59 16.10 -2.83
N ALA A 99 2.41 17.10 -1.99
CA ALA A 99 3.31 18.24 -1.90
C ALA A 99 4.50 17.92 -1.00
N ALA A 100 5.70 18.14 -1.52
CA ALA A 100 6.96 17.80 -0.90
C ALA A 100 8.10 18.62 -1.53
N LYS A 101 9.17 18.90 -0.79
CA LYS A 101 10.28 19.73 -1.29
C LYS A 101 11.59 18.96 -1.34
N THR A 102 11.98 18.41 -0.21
CA THR A 102 13.26 17.74 0.01
C THR A 102 13.38 16.49 -0.87
N VAL A 103 12.34 15.66 -0.95
CA VAL A 103 12.39 14.42 -1.74
C VAL A 103 12.32 14.65 -3.25
N LEU A 104 11.98 15.87 -3.69
CA LEU A 104 12.02 16.26 -5.11
C LEU A 104 13.39 16.75 -5.56
N GLU A 105 14.32 16.97 -4.64
CA GLU A 105 15.69 17.32 -5.00
C GLU A 105 16.36 16.15 -5.72
N GLY A 106 16.61 16.32 -7.02
CA GLY A 106 17.26 15.31 -7.87
C GLY A 106 16.34 14.16 -8.31
N VAL A 107 15.02 14.31 -8.15
CA VAL A 107 14.04 13.27 -8.53
C VAL A 107 13.94 13.07 -10.05
N ASN A 108 13.71 11.83 -10.46
CA ASN A 108 13.43 11.42 -11.82
C ASN A 108 12.15 10.58 -11.89
N LEU A 109 11.56 10.52 -13.08
CA LEU A 109 10.46 9.59 -13.34
C LEU A 109 10.94 8.15 -13.14
N GLY A 110 10.15 7.35 -12.42
CA GLY A 110 10.53 5.99 -12.06
C GLY A 110 11.33 5.85 -10.76
N ASP A 111 11.75 6.96 -10.14
CA ASP A 111 12.39 6.91 -8.82
C ASP A 111 11.42 6.40 -7.75
N SER A 112 11.97 5.82 -6.69
CA SER A 112 11.18 5.29 -5.58
C SER A 112 11.28 6.19 -4.36
N ILE A 113 10.11 6.53 -3.81
CA ILE A 113 9.93 7.32 -2.60
C ILE A 113 9.05 6.52 -1.65
N ALA A 114 9.48 6.36 -0.40
CA ALA A 114 8.68 5.76 0.65
C ALA A 114 7.67 6.80 1.18
N VAL A 115 6.38 6.48 1.09
CA VAL A 115 5.28 7.29 1.65
C VAL A 115 4.68 6.55 2.83
N ASN A 116 4.84 7.08 4.05
CA ASN A 116 4.55 6.36 5.30
C ASN A 116 5.15 4.93 5.29
N GLY A 117 6.39 4.79 4.81
CA GLY A 117 7.07 3.49 4.71
C GLY A 117 6.59 2.59 3.57
N THR A 118 5.75 3.08 2.66
CA THR A 118 5.34 2.33 1.48
C THR A 118 6.16 2.79 0.28
N CYS A 119 6.97 1.91 -0.30
CA CYS A 119 7.73 2.21 -1.51
C CYS A 119 6.78 2.43 -2.69
N LEU A 120 6.79 3.65 -3.24
CA LEU A 120 5.97 4.04 -4.38
C LEU A 120 6.84 4.67 -5.47
N THR A 121 6.46 4.44 -6.71
CA THR A 121 7.19 4.92 -7.89
C THR A 121 6.63 6.25 -8.36
N VAL A 122 7.51 7.24 -8.54
CA VAL A 122 7.15 8.56 -9.07
C VAL A 122 6.69 8.43 -10.53
N ALA A 123 5.41 8.73 -10.75
CA ALA A 123 4.78 8.69 -12.07
C ALA A 123 4.80 10.07 -12.76
N GLU A 124 4.70 11.14 -11.97
CA GLU A 124 4.76 12.54 -12.43
C GLU A 124 5.36 13.40 -11.32
N PHE A 125 5.98 14.53 -11.65
CA PHE A 125 6.38 15.53 -10.68
C PHE A 125 6.48 16.92 -11.30
N ASP A 126 6.30 17.94 -10.46
CA ASP A 126 6.49 19.35 -10.77
C ASP A 126 7.32 20.00 -9.64
N THR A 127 8.56 20.35 -9.95
CA THR A 127 9.48 20.97 -8.98
C THR A 127 9.13 22.44 -8.69
N GLN A 128 8.43 23.12 -9.59
CA GLN A 128 7.99 24.51 -9.36
C GLN A 128 6.81 24.55 -8.39
N LEU A 129 5.88 23.61 -8.53
CA LEU A 129 4.76 23.43 -7.58
C LEU A 129 5.16 22.68 -6.32
N SER A 130 6.34 22.03 -6.32
CA SER A 130 6.78 21.15 -5.23
C SER A 130 5.80 20.00 -5.00
N GLU A 131 5.38 19.33 -6.08
CA GLU A 131 4.42 18.23 -6.04
C GLU A 131 4.89 17.03 -6.86
N PHE A 132 4.50 15.83 -6.45
CA PHE A 132 4.65 14.60 -7.24
C PHE A 132 3.44 13.70 -7.12
N THR A 133 3.26 12.84 -8.12
CA THR A 133 2.18 11.87 -8.22
C THR A 133 2.77 10.46 -8.21
N VAL A 134 2.14 9.58 -7.44
CA VAL A 134 2.45 8.14 -7.38
C VAL A 134 1.18 7.33 -7.62
N GLY A 135 1.34 6.18 -8.27
CA GLY A 135 0.27 5.20 -8.46
C GLY A 135 0.27 4.14 -7.37
N LEU A 136 -0.91 3.78 -6.86
CA LEU A 136 -1.09 2.79 -5.80
C LEU A 136 -1.77 1.54 -6.37
N ALA A 137 -1.10 0.40 -6.22
CA ALA A 137 -1.68 -0.88 -6.59
C ALA A 137 -2.79 -1.31 -5.61
N PRO A 138 -3.76 -2.13 -6.04
CA PRO A 138 -4.80 -2.64 -5.14
C PRO A 138 -4.27 -3.39 -3.91
N GLU A 139 -3.12 -4.06 -4.02
CA GLU A 139 -2.49 -4.71 -2.86
C GLU A 139 -2.00 -3.68 -1.84
N THR A 140 -1.32 -2.62 -2.31
CA THR A 140 -0.88 -1.50 -1.47
C THR A 140 -2.05 -0.88 -0.70
N LEU A 141 -3.17 -0.64 -1.38
CA LEU A 141 -4.37 -0.07 -0.75
C LEU A 141 -4.98 -0.98 0.34
N ARG A 142 -4.82 -2.30 0.23
CA ARG A 142 -5.33 -3.27 1.22
C ARG A 142 -4.37 -3.48 2.39
N LYS A 143 -3.07 -3.39 2.14
CA LYS A 143 -2.02 -3.70 3.11
C LYS A 143 -1.58 -2.52 3.95
N THR A 144 -1.83 -1.30 3.48
CA THR A 144 -1.39 -0.06 4.11
C THR A 144 -2.56 0.77 4.63
N SER A 145 -2.27 1.78 5.44
CA SER A 145 -3.23 2.80 5.88
C SER A 145 -3.45 3.90 4.85
N LEU A 146 -2.85 3.82 3.65
CA LEU A 146 -2.87 4.92 2.67
C LEU A 146 -4.28 5.23 2.13
N ILE A 147 -5.16 4.23 2.10
CA ILE A 147 -6.56 4.41 1.67
C ILE A 147 -7.40 5.24 2.66
N GLU A 148 -6.95 5.38 3.91
CA GLU A 148 -7.63 6.16 4.95
C GLU A 148 -7.27 7.65 4.90
N LEU A 149 -6.32 8.03 4.05
CA LEU A 149 -5.87 9.40 3.91
C LEU A 149 -6.86 10.22 3.06
N GLY A 150 -6.86 11.53 3.30
CA GLY A 150 -7.60 12.53 2.55
C GLY A 150 -6.71 13.70 2.14
N PRO A 151 -7.18 14.61 1.27
CA PRO A 151 -6.51 15.89 1.05
C PRO A 151 -6.22 16.62 2.38
N GLY A 152 -5.02 17.17 2.52
CA GLY A 152 -4.52 17.79 3.75
C GLY A 152 -3.90 16.82 4.76
N SER A 153 -3.94 15.50 4.51
CA SER A 153 -3.27 14.53 5.39
C SER A 153 -1.76 14.65 5.27
N LEU A 154 -1.07 14.52 6.40
CA LEU A 154 0.39 14.54 6.44
C LEU A 154 0.95 13.12 6.29
N VAL A 155 2.09 13.01 5.60
CA VAL A 155 2.78 11.73 5.36
C VAL A 155 4.29 11.88 5.53
N ASN A 156 4.93 10.86 6.11
CA ASN A 156 6.39 10.73 6.13
C ASN A 156 6.90 10.41 4.72
N LEU A 157 7.99 11.06 4.32
CA LEU A 157 8.64 10.86 3.03
C LEU A 157 10.13 10.56 3.20
N GLU A 158 10.64 9.57 2.46
CA GLU A 158 12.06 9.20 2.37
C GLU A 158 12.38 8.75 0.94
N ARG A 159 13.48 9.25 0.36
CA ARG A 159 13.98 8.80 -0.94
C ARG A 159 14.70 7.45 -0.81
N ALA A 160 14.72 6.69 -1.90
CA ALA A 160 15.55 5.50 -1.97
C ALA A 160 17.04 5.84 -1.70
N VAL A 161 17.69 4.98 -0.92
CA VAL A 161 19.05 5.17 -0.44
C VAL A 161 20.07 5.12 -1.59
N GLN A 162 20.99 6.07 -1.62
CA GLN A 162 22.12 6.01 -2.56
C GLN A 162 23.21 5.05 -2.02
N PRO A 163 23.93 4.31 -2.89
CA PRO A 163 24.97 3.36 -2.45
C PRO A 163 26.09 3.98 -1.59
N THR A 164 26.33 5.28 -1.71
CA THR A 164 27.40 6.02 -1.01
C THR A 164 26.93 6.69 0.28
N SER A 165 25.65 6.58 0.62
CA SER A 165 25.05 7.27 1.77
C SER A 165 25.26 6.52 3.08
N ARG A 166 25.00 7.19 4.20
CA ARG A 166 25.03 6.58 5.55
C ARG A 166 23.66 5.97 5.86
N MET A 167 23.65 4.72 6.28
CA MET A 167 22.44 4.06 6.78
C MET A 167 22.29 4.33 8.29
N GLY A 168 21.48 5.34 8.64
CA GLY A 168 21.29 5.78 10.03
C GLY A 168 20.26 4.96 10.83
N GLY A 169 19.36 4.26 10.14
CA GLY A 169 18.39 3.35 10.74
C GLY A 169 18.75 1.88 10.48
N HIS A 170 17.85 1.15 9.83
CA HIS A 170 18.05 -0.25 9.47
C HIS A 170 17.62 -0.50 8.02
N PHE A 171 17.70 -1.75 7.53
CA PHE A 171 17.25 -2.10 6.19
C PHE A 171 15.72 -2.05 6.11
N VAL A 172 15.20 -0.98 5.50
CA VAL A 172 13.78 -0.82 5.21
C VAL A 172 13.60 -1.02 3.70
N GLN A 173 12.72 -1.91 3.29
CA GLN A 173 12.41 -2.15 1.87
C GLN A 173 11.28 -1.24 1.37
N GLY A 174 10.49 -0.69 2.28
CA GLY A 174 9.25 0.00 1.95
C GLY A 174 8.13 -0.98 1.56
N HIS A 175 8.23 -2.23 2.03
CA HIS A 175 7.28 -3.31 1.77
C HIS A 175 6.47 -3.58 3.04
N VAL A 176 5.48 -2.73 3.28
CA VAL A 176 4.58 -2.80 4.43
C VAL A 176 3.91 -4.18 4.51
N ASP A 177 4.06 -4.84 5.64
CA ASP A 177 3.49 -6.17 5.88
C ASP A 177 2.02 -6.12 6.28
N GLY A 178 1.64 -5.05 6.97
CA GLY A 178 0.31 -4.77 7.43
C GLY A 178 0.24 -3.47 8.22
N THR A 179 -0.82 -3.33 9.03
CA THR A 179 -1.05 -2.14 9.84
C THR A 179 -1.18 -2.52 11.32
N GLY A 180 -0.83 -1.57 12.18
CA GLY A 180 -1.14 -1.62 13.62
C GLY A 180 -1.99 -0.42 14.04
N GLU A 181 -2.55 -0.48 15.23
CA GLU A 181 -3.35 0.59 15.83
C GLU A 181 -2.63 1.19 17.03
N ILE A 182 -2.53 2.52 17.11
CA ILE A 182 -1.98 3.19 18.30
C ILE A 182 -2.98 3.04 19.44
N VAL A 183 -2.60 2.35 20.52
CA VAL A 183 -3.48 2.10 21.68
C VAL A 183 -3.15 2.95 22.91
N SER A 184 -1.93 3.47 23.02
CA SER A 184 -1.55 4.44 24.06
C SER A 184 -0.49 5.41 23.58
N LYS A 185 -0.51 6.62 24.14
CA LYS A 185 0.48 7.69 23.99
C LYS A 185 0.73 8.34 25.35
N GLU A 186 1.94 8.20 25.89
CA GLU A 186 2.25 8.66 27.25
C GLU A 186 3.56 9.47 27.25
N PRO A 187 3.55 10.76 27.65
CA PRO A 187 4.77 11.54 27.74
C PRO A 187 5.62 11.09 28.94
N GLU A 188 6.93 11.01 28.75
CA GLU A 188 7.93 10.78 29.79
C GLU A 188 9.07 11.78 29.59
N GLY A 189 9.08 12.85 30.38
CA GLY A 189 10.02 13.96 30.18
C GLY A 189 9.80 14.65 28.83
N ASP A 190 10.84 14.70 28.00
CA ASP A 190 10.80 15.23 26.63
C ASP A 190 10.50 14.15 25.57
N SER A 191 10.32 12.91 26.02
CA SER A 191 10.13 11.75 25.18
C SER A 191 8.67 11.28 25.21
N LEU A 192 8.27 10.52 24.20
CA LEU A 192 6.90 10.06 24.04
C LEU A 192 6.86 8.54 23.86
N TRP A 193 6.23 7.86 24.81
CA TRP A 193 5.88 6.45 24.68
C TRP A 193 4.72 6.29 23.71
N ILE A 194 4.86 5.36 22.77
CA ILE A 194 3.79 4.93 21.87
C ILE A 194 3.63 3.42 22.03
N LYS A 195 2.41 2.96 22.29
CA LYS A 195 2.06 1.54 22.28
C LYS A 195 1.18 1.24 21.08
N VAL A 196 1.54 0.22 20.31
CA VAL A 196 0.85 -0.18 19.08
C VAL A 196 0.39 -1.62 19.22
N LYS A 197 -0.89 -1.86 18.88
CA LYS A 197 -1.47 -3.19 18.75
C LYS A 197 -1.36 -3.68 17.32
N THR A 198 -0.98 -4.94 17.12
CA THR A 198 -0.89 -5.57 15.79
C THR A 198 -1.22 -7.05 15.86
N GLY A 199 -1.59 -7.68 14.74
CA GLY A 199 -1.85 -9.12 14.70
C GLY A 199 -0.63 -9.98 15.01
N LYS A 200 -0.88 -11.18 15.55
CA LYS A 200 0.17 -12.15 15.96
C LYS A 200 1.10 -12.54 14.83
N GLU A 201 0.62 -12.50 13.59
CA GLU A 201 1.38 -12.79 12.38
C GLU A 201 2.54 -11.81 12.16
N LEU A 202 2.39 -10.55 12.58
CA LEU A 202 3.47 -9.56 12.56
C LEU A 202 4.25 -9.58 13.87
N LEU A 203 3.55 -9.69 15.01
CA LEU A 203 4.14 -9.60 16.34
C LEU A 203 5.27 -10.62 16.56
N LYS A 204 5.16 -11.82 15.98
CA LYS A 204 6.19 -12.87 16.08
C LYS A 204 7.57 -12.47 15.52
N TYR A 205 7.65 -11.42 14.70
CA TYR A 205 8.91 -10.88 14.17
C TYR A 205 9.41 -9.67 14.96
N ILE A 206 8.64 -9.18 15.93
CA ILE A 206 8.95 -8.00 16.73
C ILE A 206 9.58 -8.49 18.03
N VAL A 207 10.80 -8.04 18.32
CA VAL A 207 11.55 -8.46 19.52
C VAL A 207 12.04 -7.24 20.30
N PRO A 208 12.12 -7.30 21.65
CA PRO A 208 12.73 -6.25 22.44
C PRO A 208 14.13 -5.91 21.94
N LYS A 209 14.44 -4.60 21.86
CA LYS A 209 15.68 -4.05 21.29
C LYS A 209 15.92 -4.34 19.80
N GLY A 210 14.96 -4.94 19.11
CA GLY A 210 14.95 -5.09 17.67
C GLY A 210 14.52 -3.81 16.94
N PHE A 211 14.75 -3.79 15.63
CA PHE A 211 14.25 -2.73 14.77
C PHE A 211 12.85 -3.02 14.23
N ILE A 212 12.11 -1.94 13.99
CA ILE A 212 10.85 -1.96 13.25
C ILE A 212 10.68 -0.64 12.50
N ALA A 213 10.09 -0.67 11.31
CA ALA A 213 9.66 0.53 10.62
C ALA A 213 8.16 0.78 10.85
N VAL A 214 7.84 1.93 11.46
CA VAL A 214 6.46 2.37 11.72
C VAL A 214 6.20 3.64 10.92
N ASP A 215 5.25 3.62 9.98
CA ASP A 215 5.06 4.68 8.97
C ASP A 215 6.38 5.08 8.28
N GLY A 216 7.27 4.10 8.03
CA GLY A 216 8.59 4.35 7.44
C GLY A 216 9.61 4.98 8.39
N THR A 217 9.30 5.13 9.68
CA THR A 217 10.27 5.58 10.68
C THR A 217 10.94 4.36 11.31
N SER A 218 12.25 4.26 11.20
CA SER A 218 13.07 3.24 11.86
C SER A 218 13.12 3.51 13.36
N LEU A 219 12.64 2.55 14.14
CA LEU A 219 12.49 2.66 15.59
C LEU A 219 13.03 1.42 16.29
N THR A 220 13.40 1.59 17.55
CA THR A 220 13.81 0.49 18.43
C THR A 220 12.63 0.09 19.30
N VAL A 221 12.25 -1.18 19.22
CA VAL A 221 11.25 -1.78 20.10
C VAL A 221 11.79 -1.80 21.52
N VAL A 222 11.01 -1.33 22.49
CA VAL A 222 11.40 -1.42 23.90
C VAL A 222 10.89 -2.73 24.48
N ASP A 223 9.57 -2.91 24.51
CA ASP A 223 8.87 -4.06 25.07
C ASP A 223 7.88 -4.66 24.07
N VAL A 224 7.64 -5.95 24.23
CA VAL A 224 6.62 -6.72 23.51
C VAL A 224 5.70 -7.38 24.54
N PHE A 225 4.41 -7.26 24.32
CA PHE A 225 3.33 -7.74 25.19
C PHE A 225 2.50 -8.77 24.42
N ASP A 226 2.96 -10.03 24.40
CA ASP A 226 2.35 -11.10 23.60
C ASP A 226 0.86 -11.32 23.90
N ASP A 227 0.46 -11.28 25.17
CA ASP A 227 -0.93 -11.50 25.60
C ASP A 227 -1.87 -10.38 25.14
N GLU A 228 -1.35 -9.15 25.00
CA GLU A 228 -2.10 -7.98 24.57
C GLU A 228 -2.00 -7.72 23.06
N GLU A 229 -1.19 -8.52 22.36
CA GLU A 229 -0.83 -8.34 20.95
C GLU A 229 -0.23 -6.94 20.66
N CYS A 230 0.59 -6.45 21.59
CA CYS A 230 1.12 -5.09 21.53
C CYS A 230 2.65 -5.07 21.59
N PHE A 231 3.22 -3.98 21.10
CA PHE A 231 4.61 -3.60 21.36
C PHE A 231 4.66 -2.09 21.62
N ASN A 232 5.76 -1.62 22.19
CA ASN A 232 5.96 -0.19 22.39
C ASN A 232 7.34 0.26 21.88
N PHE A 233 7.45 1.58 21.70
CA PHE A 233 8.68 2.28 21.41
C PHE A 233 8.63 3.68 21.98
N MET A 234 9.78 4.32 22.06
CA MET A 234 9.92 5.69 22.53
C MET A 234 10.37 6.60 21.39
N LEU A 235 9.70 7.74 21.25
CA LEU A 235 10.10 8.81 20.35
C LEU A 235 10.85 9.89 21.14
N VAL A 236 12.11 10.12 20.79
CA VAL A 236 12.88 11.25 21.30
C VAL A 236 12.37 12.57 20.72
N ALA A 237 12.58 13.68 21.43
CA ALA A 237 12.09 15.01 21.06
C ALA A 237 12.38 15.38 19.59
N TYR A 238 13.61 15.13 19.11
CA TYR A 238 13.97 15.41 17.72
C TYR A 238 13.09 14.65 16.72
N THR A 239 12.89 13.34 16.92
CA THR A 239 12.06 12.53 16.01
C THR A 239 10.60 12.97 16.06
N GLN A 240 10.10 13.41 17.22
CA GLN A 240 8.72 13.87 17.35
C GLN A 240 8.39 15.05 16.42
N GLU A 241 9.38 15.91 16.13
CA GLU A 241 9.21 17.05 15.22
C GLU A 241 9.33 16.68 13.73
N LYS A 242 9.83 15.48 13.42
CA LYS A 242 10.22 15.08 12.07
C LYS A 242 9.29 14.06 11.43
N VAL A 243 8.38 13.46 12.19
CA VAL A 243 7.53 12.36 11.71
C VAL A 243 6.06 12.56 12.09
N VAL A 244 5.17 11.88 11.40
CA VAL A 244 3.71 12.02 11.59
C VAL A 244 3.16 11.28 12.81
N ILE A 245 3.87 10.29 13.36
CA ILE A 245 3.37 9.43 14.46
C ILE A 245 2.87 10.24 15.69
N PRO A 246 3.59 11.26 16.19
CA PRO A 246 3.12 12.08 17.31
C PRO A 246 1.85 12.89 17.00
N LEU A 247 1.58 13.16 15.73
CA LEU A 247 0.38 13.89 15.30
C LEU A 247 -0.86 12.99 15.21
N LYS A 248 -0.64 11.66 15.16
CA LYS A 248 -1.73 10.69 15.15
C LYS A 248 -2.37 10.52 16.53
N ASN A 249 -3.68 10.30 16.56
CA ASN A 249 -4.47 10.01 17.74
C ASN A 249 -4.47 8.51 18.07
N VAL A 250 -4.77 8.18 19.32
CA VAL A 250 -5.12 6.81 19.73
C VAL A 250 -6.30 6.32 18.88
N GLY A 251 -6.23 5.08 18.42
CA GLY A 251 -7.18 4.46 17.49
C GLY A 251 -6.81 4.62 16.01
N GLN A 252 -5.83 5.47 15.66
CA GLN A 252 -5.38 5.59 14.27
C GLN A 252 -4.37 4.51 13.89
N LYS A 253 -4.41 4.14 12.61
CA LYS A 253 -3.51 3.14 12.05
C LYS A 253 -2.13 3.69 11.73
N VAL A 254 -1.15 2.80 11.81
CA VAL A 254 0.22 2.99 11.34
C VAL A 254 0.60 1.84 10.41
N ASN A 255 1.39 2.12 9.38
CA ASN A 255 2.00 1.09 8.54
C ASN A 255 3.12 0.41 9.30
N LEU A 256 3.19 -0.92 9.23
CA LEU A 256 4.22 -1.72 9.88
C LEU A 256 5.01 -2.52 8.85
N GLU A 257 6.32 -2.35 8.86
CA GLU A 257 7.28 -3.24 8.21
C GLU A 257 8.21 -3.80 9.28
N VAL A 258 8.19 -5.13 9.45
CA VAL A 258 9.07 -5.82 10.40
C VAL A 258 10.44 -6.04 9.76
N ASP A 259 11.48 -6.13 10.58
CA ASP A 259 12.83 -6.39 10.11
C ASP A 259 12.89 -7.69 9.27
N ILE A 260 13.36 -7.54 8.03
CA ILE A 260 13.46 -8.63 7.06
C ILE A 260 14.33 -9.78 7.56
N LEU A 261 15.28 -9.52 8.46
CA LEU A 261 16.12 -10.54 9.08
C LEU A 261 15.27 -11.59 9.80
N GLY A 262 14.20 -11.19 10.50
CA GLY A 262 13.30 -12.11 11.20
C GLY A 262 12.62 -13.10 10.25
N LYS A 263 12.19 -12.62 9.07
CA LYS A 263 11.57 -13.47 8.03
C LYS A 263 12.57 -14.44 7.41
N TYR A 264 13.79 -14.00 7.15
CA TYR A 264 14.84 -14.89 6.63
C TYR A 264 15.21 -15.98 7.65
N VAL A 265 15.33 -15.63 8.93
CA VAL A 265 15.58 -16.60 10.01
C VAL A 265 14.45 -17.64 10.06
N GLU A 266 13.19 -17.21 10.09
CA GLU A 266 12.05 -18.14 10.08
C GLU A 266 12.07 -19.06 8.85
N ARG A 267 12.34 -18.51 7.67
CA ARG A 267 12.39 -19.29 6.41
C ARG A 267 13.50 -20.33 6.44
N LEU A 268 14.68 -19.99 6.97
CA LEU A 268 15.81 -20.91 7.11
C LEU A 268 15.49 -22.03 8.10
N LEU A 269 14.95 -21.70 9.27
CA LEU A 269 14.56 -22.68 10.28
C LEU A 269 13.47 -23.64 9.77
N SER A 270 12.50 -23.12 9.02
CA SER A 270 11.39 -23.90 8.46
C SER A 270 11.77 -24.76 7.25
N SER A 271 12.96 -24.55 6.67
CA SER A 271 13.40 -25.26 5.46
C SER A 271 14.02 -26.65 5.71
N GLY A 272 14.16 -27.06 6.98
CA GLY A 272 14.86 -28.30 7.35
C GLY A 272 16.39 -28.20 7.24
N PHE A 273 16.93 -27.03 6.89
CA PHE A 273 18.37 -26.77 6.80
C PHE A 273 19.11 -27.09 8.11
N VAL A 274 18.49 -26.77 9.25
CA VAL A 274 19.06 -27.07 10.58
C VAL A 274 19.19 -28.57 10.82
N ASP A 275 18.22 -29.36 10.35
CA ASP A 275 18.26 -30.82 10.48
C ASP A 275 19.37 -31.43 9.61
N SER A 276 19.59 -30.86 8.41
CA SER A 276 20.69 -31.23 7.52
C SER A 276 22.07 -31.00 8.16
N ILE A 277 22.28 -29.84 8.82
CA ILE A 277 23.52 -29.54 9.55
C ILE A 277 23.73 -30.53 10.71
N LYS A 278 22.70 -30.80 11.50
CA LYS A 278 22.81 -31.73 12.65
C LYS A 278 23.13 -33.18 12.22
N SER A 279 22.79 -33.54 11.00
CA SER A 279 23.06 -34.88 10.44
C SER A 279 24.43 -35.01 9.74
N SER A 280 25.18 -33.92 9.61
CA SER A 280 26.52 -33.87 9.00
C SER A 280 27.63 -33.82 10.05
#